data_AF-A0A853LTG0-F1
#
_entry.id   AF-A0A853LTG0-F1
#
_cell.length_a   1.000
_cell.length_b   1.000
_cell.length_c   1.000
_cell.angle_alpha   90.00
_cell.angle_beta   90.00
_cell.angle_gamma   90.00
#
_symmetry.space_group_name_H-M   'P 1'
#
loop_
_entity.id
_entity.type
_entity.pdbx_description
1 polymer ?
#
loop_
_entity_poly.entity_id
_entity_poly.type
_entity_poly.pdbx_seq_one_letter_code
_entity_poly.pdbx_strand_id
1 'polypeptide(L)'
;MRSNKRLARVIAVLVVSAGLVACGGSKTELQLVVQENYQVLQRFTISQLQQLPQLEVATPQSDGAQVQKGPSVRSILDAAGATGVIRVRVEGRDPAQTLTAAQLDDQTILGFTKRNTLKLTGEKLGRDQWVRDVTHLVVNP
;
A
#
# COMPACT_ATOMS: atom_id res chain seq x y z
N MET A 1 -40.36 44.42 47.66
CA MET A 1 -39.70 45.75 47.65
C MET A 1 -38.21 45.53 47.47
N ARG A 2 -37.58 46.22 46.49
CA ARG A 2 -36.18 46.73 46.42
C ARG A 2 -35.04 45.82 46.94
N SER A 3 -33.86 45.68 46.32
CA SER A 3 -33.20 46.27 45.16
C SER A 3 -31.82 45.58 45.06
N ASN A 4 -31.39 45.33 43.82
CA ASN A 4 -30.03 45.25 43.28
C ASN A 4 -28.80 45.36 44.22
N LYS A 5 -27.79 44.53 43.96
CA LYS A 5 -26.43 44.99 43.62
C LYS A 5 -25.62 43.92 42.89
N ARG A 6 -25.08 44.33 41.74
CA ARG A 6 -24.21 43.58 40.83
C ARG A 6 -22.88 43.25 41.49
N LEU A 7 -22.32 42.08 41.19
CA LEU A 7 -20.87 41.87 41.11
C LEU A 7 -20.61 40.88 39.97
N ALA A 8 -20.31 41.44 38.80
CA ALA A 8 -19.79 40.69 37.67
C ALA A 8 -18.38 40.20 38.01
N ARG A 9 -18.14 38.89 37.98
CA ARG A 9 -16.80 38.31 37.89
C ARG A 9 -16.64 37.76 36.48
N VAL A 10 -16.03 38.56 35.63
CA VAL A 10 -15.48 38.13 34.34
C VAL A 10 -14.27 37.26 34.66
N ILE A 11 -14.39 35.95 34.48
CA ILE A 11 -13.23 35.06 34.44
C ILE A 11 -12.85 34.93 32.97
N ALA A 12 -11.79 35.65 32.59
CA ALA A 12 -11.12 35.48 31.31
C ALA A 12 -10.42 34.10 31.34
N VAL A 13 -10.98 33.13 30.62
CA VAL A 13 -10.27 31.86 30.36
C VAL A 13 -9.32 32.12 29.20
N LEU A 14 -8.03 32.08 29.52
CA LEU A 14 -6.92 32.15 28.57
C LEU A 14 -7.02 30.97 27.60
N VAL A 15 -7.29 31.25 26.32
CA VAL A 15 -7.15 30.28 25.23
C VAL A 15 -5.65 30.06 25.02
N VAL A 16 -5.13 28.94 25.51
CA VAL A 16 -3.79 28.47 25.12
C VAL A 16 -3.94 27.70 23.82
N SER A 17 -3.77 28.40 22.72
CA SER A 17 -3.59 27.86 21.39
C SER A 17 -2.22 27.17 21.29
N ALA A 18 -2.15 25.90 21.69
CA ALA A 18 -1.05 25.03 21.32
C ALA A 18 -1.33 24.41 19.93
N GLY A 19 -1.30 25.25 18.90
CA GLY A 19 -1.24 24.81 17.52
C GLY A 19 0.15 24.29 17.21
N LEU A 20 0.47 23.06 17.64
CA LEU A 20 1.59 22.32 17.06
C LEU A 20 1.14 21.83 15.69
N VAL A 21 1.18 22.73 14.71
CA VAL A 21 1.25 22.34 13.31
C VAL A 21 2.64 21.72 13.13
N ALA A 22 2.72 20.43 13.41
CA ALA A 22 3.82 19.62 12.92
C ALA A 22 3.66 19.56 11.39
N CYS A 23 4.19 20.57 10.71
CA CYS A 23 4.65 20.43 9.33
C CYS A 23 5.89 19.52 9.34
N GLY A 24 5.72 18.29 9.84
CA GLY A 24 6.61 17.20 9.50
C GLY A 24 6.37 16.98 8.01
N GLY A 25 7.30 17.41 7.18
CA GLY A 25 7.26 17.14 5.76
C GLY A 25 7.09 15.63 5.59
N SER A 26 5.86 15.22 5.28
CA SER A 26 5.53 13.86 4.94
C SER A 26 6.33 13.58 3.69
N LYS A 27 7.53 13.01 3.83
CA LYS A 27 8.10 12.18 2.78
C LYS A 27 6.97 11.22 2.46
N THR A 28 6.34 11.42 1.30
CA THR A 28 5.25 10.56 0.84
C THR A 28 5.83 9.17 0.80
N GLU A 29 5.56 8.38 1.84
CA GLU A 29 6.02 7.01 1.90
C GLU A 29 5.43 6.32 0.66
N LEU A 30 6.24 5.55 -0.06
CA LEU A 30 5.75 4.80 -1.20
C LEU A 30 4.63 3.88 -0.72
N GLN A 31 3.45 4.06 -1.30
CA GLN A 31 2.27 3.29 -1.00
C GLN A 31 1.89 2.42 -2.20
N LEU A 32 1.44 1.21 -1.91
CA LEU A 32 0.73 0.37 -2.86
C LEU A 32 -0.77 0.66 -2.76
N VAL A 33 -1.40 1.01 -3.87
CA VAL A 33 -2.84 1.25 -3.95
C VAL A 33 -3.51 0.04 -4.56
N VAL A 34 -4.49 -0.53 -3.88
CA VAL A 34 -5.40 -1.53 -4.46
C VAL A 34 -6.70 -0.84 -4.81
N GLN A 35 -7.12 -0.97 -6.07
CA GLN A 35 -8.30 -0.29 -6.58
C GLN A 35 -9.17 -1.23 -7.42
N GLU A 36 -10.47 -0.97 -7.43
CA GLU A 36 -11.46 -1.65 -8.27
C GLU A 36 -12.48 -0.61 -8.75
N ASN A 37 -12.84 -0.62 -10.03
CA ASN A 37 -13.82 0.32 -10.60
C ASN A 37 -13.54 1.80 -10.24
N TYR A 38 -12.27 2.21 -10.33
CA TYR A 38 -11.78 3.55 -9.95
C TYR A 38 -11.96 3.93 -8.47
N GLN A 39 -12.38 3.00 -7.62
CA GLN A 39 -12.45 3.17 -6.17
C GLN A 39 -11.23 2.53 -5.51
N VAL A 40 -10.64 3.23 -4.55
CA VAL A 40 -9.54 2.68 -3.75
C VAL A 40 -10.12 1.76 -2.68
N LEU A 41 -9.77 0.48 -2.75
CA LEU A 41 -10.11 -0.50 -1.73
C LEU A 41 -9.21 -0.35 -0.50
N GLN A 42 -7.89 -0.20 -0.74
CA GLN A 42 -6.90 -0.04 0.33
C GLN A 42 -5.63 0.65 -0.16
N ARG A 43 -4.93 1.34 0.75
CA ARG A 43 -3.55 1.81 0.58
C ARG A 43 -2.66 1.13 1.62
N PHE A 44 -1.60 0.49 1.16
CA PHE A 44 -0.62 -0.13 2.04
C PHE A 44 0.69 0.65 2.04
N THR A 45 1.22 0.94 3.22
CA THR A 45 2.64 1.29 3.37
C THR A 45 3.51 0.05 3.20
N ILE A 46 4.82 0.26 2.96
CA ILE A 46 5.76 -0.86 2.90
C ILE A 46 5.77 -1.65 4.21
N SER A 47 5.73 -0.97 5.36
CA SER A 47 5.69 -1.64 6.66
C SER A 47 4.45 -2.50 6.85
N GLN A 48 3.27 -2.07 6.37
CA GLN A 48 2.06 -2.90 6.43
C GLN A 48 2.18 -4.14 5.54
N LEU A 49 2.76 -4.01 4.34
CA LEU A 49 3.00 -5.16 3.45
C LEU A 49 3.98 -6.17 4.06
N GLN A 50 4.94 -5.72 4.87
CA GLN A 50 5.86 -6.61 5.58
C GLN A 50 5.19 -7.42 6.70
N GLN A 51 4.03 -6.97 7.21
CA GLN A 51 3.25 -7.71 8.20
C GLN A 51 2.34 -8.79 7.58
N LEU A 52 2.12 -8.74 6.26
CA LEU A 52 1.41 -9.81 5.55
C LEU A 52 2.25 -11.09 5.52
N PRO A 53 1.65 -12.28 5.29
CA PRO A 53 2.41 -13.51 5.13
C PRO A 53 3.51 -13.36 4.06
N GLN A 54 4.75 -13.66 4.44
CA GLN A 54 5.92 -13.52 3.59
C GLN A 54 6.28 -14.85 2.95
N LEU A 55 6.53 -14.85 1.65
CA LEU A 55 6.96 -16.01 0.88
C LEU A 55 8.36 -15.77 0.32
N GLU A 56 9.13 -16.85 0.20
CA GLU A 56 10.37 -16.87 -0.56
C GLU A 56 10.13 -17.65 -1.85
N VAL A 57 10.38 -17.00 -2.99
CA VAL A 57 10.12 -17.55 -4.33
C VAL A 57 11.43 -17.60 -5.11
N ALA A 58 11.74 -18.78 -5.67
CA ALA A 58 12.86 -18.94 -6.57
C ALA A 58 12.59 -18.22 -7.90
N THR A 59 13.60 -17.52 -8.39
CA THR A 59 13.58 -16.76 -9.66
C THR A 59 14.89 -17.04 -10.41
N PRO A 60 15.11 -18.29 -10.86
CA PRO A 60 16.35 -18.70 -11.55
C PRO A 60 16.67 -17.86 -12.79
N GLN A 61 15.65 -17.21 -13.37
CA GLN A 61 15.76 -16.32 -14.51
C GLN A 61 16.36 -14.95 -14.17
N SER A 62 16.48 -14.58 -12.89
CA SER A 62 17.05 -13.31 -12.41
C SER A 62 18.54 -13.20 -12.80
N ASP A 63 19.05 -12.00 -13.10
CA ASP A 63 20.52 -11.77 -13.11
C ASP A 63 21.03 -11.36 -11.71
N GLY A 64 20.11 -11.09 -10.78
CA GLY A 64 20.41 -10.66 -9.42
C GLY A 64 20.16 -11.78 -8.41
N ALA A 65 19.45 -11.43 -7.34
CA ALA A 65 19.03 -12.43 -6.36
C ALA A 65 18.12 -13.47 -7.03
N GLN A 66 18.49 -14.74 -6.88
CA GLN A 66 17.77 -15.90 -7.39
C GLN A 66 16.62 -16.33 -6.48
N VAL A 67 16.52 -15.74 -5.28
CA VAL A 67 15.39 -15.88 -4.38
C VAL A 67 14.87 -14.48 -4.09
N GLN A 68 13.56 -14.32 -4.18
CA GLN A 68 12.85 -13.06 -3.91
C GLN A 68 11.91 -13.28 -2.73
N LYS A 69 11.72 -12.23 -1.91
CA LYS A 69 10.89 -12.30 -0.71
C LYS A 69 9.84 -11.20 -0.70
N GLY A 70 8.60 -11.58 -0.40
CA GLY A 70 7.47 -10.66 -0.29
C GLY A 70 6.14 -11.38 -0.12
N PRO A 71 5.04 -10.66 0.12
CA PRO A 71 3.70 -11.23 0.11
C PRO A 71 3.27 -11.63 -1.31
N SER A 72 2.42 -12.65 -1.42
CA SER A 72 1.77 -12.99 -2.69
C SER A 72 0.81 -11.89 -3.11
N VAL A 73 0.65 -11.68 -4.41
CA VAL A 73 -0.34 -10.72 -4.93
C VAL A 73 -1.73 -11.07 -4.41
N ARG A 74 -2.08 -12.35 -4.35
CA ARG A 74 -3.34 -12.83 -3.75
C ARG A 74 -3.52 -12.38 -2.31
N SER A 75 -2.53 -12.58 -1.44
CA SER A 75 -2.63 -12.19 -0.03
C SER A 75 -2.83 -10.68 0.17
N ILE A 76 -2.24 -9.85 -0.71
CA ILE A 76 -2.45 -8.39 -0.69
C ILE A 76 -3.89 -8.04 -1.05
N LEU A 77 -4.44 -8.70 -2.07
CA LEU A 77 -5.83 -8.48 -2.52
C LEU A 77 -6.83 -8.92 -1.46
N ASP A 78 -6.60 -10.07 -0.82
CA ASP A 78 -7.41 -10.55 0.30
C ASP A 78 -7.39 -9.55 1.46
N ALA A 79 -6.20 -9.04 1.82
CA ALA A 79 -6.03 -8.01 2.85
C ALA A 79 -6.67 -6.66 2.47
N ALA A 80 -6.83 -6.37 1.18
CA ALA A 80 -7.53 -5.20 0.67
C ALA A 80 -9.06 -5.38 0.65
N GLY A 81 -9.56 -6.58 0.93
CA GLY A 81 -10.98 -6.90 0.81
C GLY A 81 -11.48 -7.02 -0.63
N ALA A 82 -10.59 -7.26 -1.59
CA ALA A 82 -10.99 -7.51 -2.98
C ALA A 82 -11.72 -8.86 -3.08
N THR A 83 -12.84 -8.89 -3.79
CA THR A 83 -13.65 -10.11 -3.95
C THR A 83 -13.89 -10.40 -5.43
N GLY A 84 -14.16 -11.66 -5.79
CA GLY A 84 -14.45 -12.02 -7.18
C GLY A 84 -13.32 -11.68 -8.17
N VAL A 85 -12.07 -11.73 -7.72
CA VAL A 85 -10.92 -11.34 -8.55
C VAL A 85 -10.72 -12.34 -9.69
N ILE A 86 -10.89 -11.87 -10.93
CA ILE A 86 -10.63 -12.65 -12.15
C ILE A 86 -9.37 -12.22 -12.88
N ARG A 87 -9.03 -10.92 -12.81
CA ARG A 87 -7.84 -10.33 -13.41
C ARG A 87 -7.33 -9.19 -12.55
N VAL A 88 -6.02 -8.99 -12.55
CA VAL A 88 -5.37 -7.89 -11.82
C VAL A 88 -4.33 -7.26 -12.70
N ARG A 89 -4.47 -5.98 -12.98
CA ARG A 89 -3.43 -5.20 -13.66
C ARG A 89 -2.49 -4.62 -12.62
N VAL A 90 -1.21 -4.95 -12.76
CA VAL A 90 -0.11 -4.51 -11.91
C VAL A 90 0.62 -3.37 -12.61
N GLU A 91 0.65 -2.20 -11.98
CA GLU A 91 1.21 -0.98 -12.56
C GLU A 91 2.41 -0.48 -11.76
N GLY A 92 3.42 0.00 -12.48
CA GLY A 92 4.66 0.51 -11.91
C GLY A 92 5.47 1.21 -12.99
N ARG A 93 6.79 1.21 -12.82
CA ARG A 93 7.72 1.87 -13.75
C ARG A 93 7.83 1.17 -15.12
N ASP A 94 7.72 -0.15 -15.13
CA ASP A 94 7.82 -0.96 -16.34
C ASP A 94 6.44 -1.18 -16.97
N PRO A 95 6.33 -1.68 -18.22
CA PRO A 95 5.04 -1.98 -18.84
C PRO A 95 4.15 -2.83 -17.93
N ALA A 96 2.96 -2.31 -17.65
CA ALA A 96 2.01 -2.94 -16.74
C ALA A 96 1.62 -4.34 -17.24
N GLN A 97 1.44 -5.26 -16.30
CA GLN A 97 1.11 -6.65 -16.57
C GLN A 97 -0.28 -6.98 -16.04
N THR A 98 -1.04 -7.76 -16.79
CA THR A 98 -2.34 -8.26 -16.33
C THR A 98 -2.22 -9.72 -15.93
N LEU A 99 -2.28 -9.99 -14.64
CA LEU A 99 -2.33 -11.32 -14.07
C LEU A 99 -3.74 -11.89 -14.22
N THR A 100 -3.82 -13.16 -14.59
CA THR A 100 -5.06 -13.96 -14.57
C THR A 100 -5.26 -14.58 -13.19
N ALA A 101 -6.48 -15.04 -12.89
CA ALA A 101 -6.76 -15.79 -11.67
C ALA A 101 -5.79 -16.96 -11.41
N ALA A 102 -5.36 -17.67 -12.47
CA ALA A 102 -4.40 -18.78 -12.36
C ALA A 102 -2.98 -18.32 -11.96
N GLN A 103 -2.64 -17.06 -12.20
CA GLN A 103 -1.36 -16.45 -11.81
C GLN A 103 -1.43 -15.80 -10.42
N LEU A 104 -2.61 -15.73 -9.80
CA LEU A 104 -2.76 -15.27 -8.41
C LEU A 104 -2.46 -16.42 -7.42
N ASP A 105 -1.31 -17.06 -7.59
CA ASP A 105 -0.82 -18.16 -6.75
C ASP A 105 0.24 -17.69 -5.74
N ASP A 106 0.76 -18.61 -4.94
CA ASP A 106 1.83 -18.34 -3.96
C ASP A 106 3.22 -18.22 -4.60
N GLN A 107 3.32 -18.32 -5.93
CA GLN A 107 4.58 -18.13 -6.66
C GLN A 107 4.66 -16.76 -7.35
N THR A 108 3.61 -15.94 -7.25
CA THR A 108 3.57 -14.58 -7.80
C THR A 108 3.49 -13.57 -6.67
N ILE A 109 4.58 -12.85 -6.44
CA ILE A 109 4.76 -11.99 -5.26
C ILE A 109 5.06 -10.55 -5.65
N LEU A 110 4.83 -9.64 -4.70
CA LEU A 110 5.46 -8.32 -4.71
C LEU A 110 6.68 -8.33 -3.78
N GLY A 111 7.86 -8.52 -4.37
CA GLY A 111 9.11 -8.54 -3.64
C GLY A 111 9.61 -7.15 -3.24
N PHE A 112 10.21 -7.03 -2.06
CA PHE A 112 10.81 -5.77 -1.60
C PHE A 112 12.18 -5.54 -2.25
N THR A 113 12.40 -4.34 -2.76
CA THR A 113 13.70 -3.95 -3.32
C THR A 113 14.58 -3.26 -2.28
N LYS A 114 15.91 -3.21 -2.52
CA LYS A 114 16.86 -2.46 -1.69
C LYS A 114 16.55 -0.95 -1.59
N ARG A 115 15.72 -0.41 -2.50
CA ARG A 115 15.29 1.00 -2.51
C ARG A 115 13.98 1.22 -1.75
N ASN A 116 13.50 0.23 -1.01
CA ASN A 116 12.22 0.27 -0.31
C ASN A 116 11.02 0.46 -1.28
N THR A 117 11.09 -0.19 -2.44
CA THR A 117 10.02 -0.24 -3.44
C THR A 117 9.55 -1.68 -3.64
N LEU A 118 8.51 -1.88 -4.45
CA LEU A 118 7.94 -3.19 -4.75
C LEU A 118 8.29 -3.64 -6.16
N LYS A 119 8.46 -4.94 -6.36
CA LYS A 119 8.68 -5.56 -7.67
C LYS A 119 7.77 -6.77 -7.84
N LEU A 120 6.95 -6.77 -8.88
CA LEU A 120 6.25 -7.97 -9.33
C LEU A 120 7.26 -8.98 -9.87
N THR A 121 7.23 -10.19 -9.33
CA THR A 121 8.13 -11.27 -9.73
C THR A 121 7.52 -12.62 -9.35
N GLY A 122 8.04 -13.70 -9.94
CA GLY A 122 7.59 -15.05 -9.66
C GLY A 122 8.33 -16.07 -10.50
N GLU A 123 8.34 -17.33 -10.08
CA GLU A 123 9.03 -18.42 -10.77
C GLU A 123 8.56 -18.54 -12.23
N LYS A 124 7.25 -18.49 -12.44
CA LYS A 124 6.60 -18.66 -13.75
C LYS A 124 6.56 -17.38 -14.59
N LEU A 125 7.01 -16.25 -14.06
CA LEU A 125 7.01 -14.97 -14.78
C LEU A 125 8.35 -14.76 -15.48
N GLY A 126 8.30 -14.55 -16.79
CA GLY A 126 9.43 -14.06 -17.57
C GLY A 126 9.92 -12.72 -17.03
N ARG A 127 11.21 -12.42 -17.22
CA ARG A 127 11.79 -11.14 -16.74
C ARG A 127 11.18 -9.91 -17.41
N ASP A 128 10.73 -10.07 -18.65
CA ASP A 128 9.97 -9.10 -19.42
C ASP A 128 8.58 -8.82 -18.81
N GLN A 129 8.05 -9.75 -18.00
CA GLN A 129 6.81 -9.61 -17.25
C GLN A 129 7.03 -9.08 -15.82
N TRP A 130 8.25 -8.72 -15.44
CA TRP A 130 8.49 -8.13 -14.13
C TRP A 130 8.20 -6.63 -14.15
N VAL A 131 7.45 -6.17 -13.16
CA VAL A 131 7.13 -4.75 -12.99
C VAL A 131 7.86 -4.22 -11.77
N ARG A 132 8.76 -3.26 -11.95
CA ARG A 132 9.48 -2.61 -10.85
C ARG A 132 8.76 -1.36 -10.39
N ASP A 133 9.05 -1.00 -9.14
CA ASP A 133 8.50 0.17 -8.48
C ASP A 133 6.96 0.17 -8.59
N VAL A 134 6.34 -0.99 -8.28
CA VAL A 134 4.89 -1.20 -8.33
C VAL A 134 4.20 -0.23 -7.39
N THR A 135 3.18 0.44 -7.90
CA THR A 135 2.38 1.44 -7.16
C THR A 135 0.90 1.10 -7.12
N HIS A 136 0.39 0.34 -8.09
CA HIS A 136 -1.04 0.00 -8.14
C HIS A 136 -1.29 -1.48 -8.47
N LEU A 137 -2.32 -2.02 -7.84
CA LEU A 137 -3.02 -3.23 -8.24
C LEU A 137 -4.46 -2.83 -8.61
N VAL A 138 -4.80 -2.94 -9.89
CA VAL A 138 -6.14 -2.64 -10.42
C VAL A 138 -6.87 -3.96 -10.59
N VAL A 139 -7.87 -4.18 -9.76
CA VAL A 139 -8.70 -5.38 -9.73
C VAL A 139 -9.78 -5.26 -10.79
N ASN A 140 -9.98 -6.35 -11.56
CA ASN A 140 -11.01 -6.50 -12.58
C ASN A 140 -11.12 -5.29 -13.53
N PRO A 141 -10.00 -4.84 -14.14
CA PRO A 141 -10.00 -3.70 -15.06
C PRO A 141 -10.71 -4.00 -16.39
#